data_AF-A0A0R2U3L5-F1
#
_entry.id   AF-A0A0R2U3L5-F1
#
_cell.length_a   1.000
_cell.length_b   1.000
_cell.length_c   1.000
_cell.angle_alpha   90.00
_cell.angle_beta   90.00
_cell.angle_gamma   90.00
#
_symmetry.space_group_name_H-M   'P 1'
#
loop_
_entity.id
_entity.type
_entity.pdbx_description
1 polymer ?
#
loop_
_entity_poly.entity_id
_entity_poly.type
_entity_poly.pdbx_seq_one_letter_code
_entity_poly.pdbx_strand_id
1 'polypeptide(L)'
;QHDEILFMKEWLGSRGEDSHHIKISNHHMKMMGMATKTQIEELSALNGFSFDDLFLRLMIAHHRGAIQMVEHLKNQPGSAFDQVLNDFVSDLDNDQSVEIERMNLLLTNLSEDPRVNLSSGLFHADEAILNLTKVSSLKKPAGFYDPDNIEDDGMENLDEDQNEQRTIEEMSSNRRYPMLSFSNTDMAFKDNILVAGNYHGFNIYSLQNSESPQLLSSVICPGGQGDVSIVGDLLIMSVEESRGRVDCGLQGAGSEPTLERFRGIRIFDISNLQFPKQVGQVQTCRGSHTHSVVVSETPDRKIIVYNSGTSSVRDQEELDSCFEEIPGDNRTALFRIDIIEIPIDNPANSSIVKSPAVFADPETGVLAGLWRGGDHGDETQETSRTDQCHDITVFPSKKIAAGACSGNGILFDISDPFNPTRIDVVTDIGFAYWHSATFNNDGTKVVFTDEWGGGGRARCRAWDPLDWGANAIYDIV
;
A
#
# COMPACT_ATOMS: atom_id res chain seq x y z
N GLN A 1 14.67 -26.19 21.30
CA GLN A 1 14.13 -27.36 20.57
C GLN A 1 14.22 -28.73 21.30
N HIS A 2 15.38 -29.22 21.79
CA HIS A 2 15.39 -30.54 22.48
C HIS A 2 14.51 -30.56 23.73
N ASP A 3 14.60 -29.51 24.54
CA ASP A 3 13.81 -29.37 25.78
C ASP A 3 12.32 -29.21 25.49
N GLU A 4 11.95 -28.51 24.40
CA GLU A 4 10.56 -28.41 23.91
C GLU A 4 9.98 -29.78 23.56
N ILE A 5 10.76 -30.65 22.89
CA ILE A 5 10.34 -32.02 22.57
C ILE A 5 10.12 -32.84 23.84
N LEU A 6 10.97 -32.68 24.86
CA LEU A 6 10.81 -33.36 26.14
C LEU A 6 9.54 -32.89 26.86
N PHE A 7 9.32 -31.58 26.93
CA PHE A 7 8.11 -31.00 27.50
C PHE A 7 6.85 -31.53 26.81
N MET A 8 6.78 -31.49 25.47
CA MET A 8 5.62 -31.98 24.72
C MET A 8 5.35 -33.48 24.97
N LYS A 9 6.40 -34.31 25.05
CA LYS A 9 6.27 -35.74 25.35
C LYS A 9 5.74 -35.99 26.77
N GLU A 10 6.25 -35.25 27.75
CA GLU A 10 5.78 -35.35 29.13
C GLU A 10 4.35 -34.84 29.27
N TRP A 11 4.01 -33.73 28.61
CA TRP A 11 2.68 -33.15 28.60
C TRP A 11 1.64 -34.12 28.00
N LEU A 12 1.94 -34.73 26.84
CA LEU A 12 1.11 -35.78 26.24
C LEU A 12 0.99 -37.01 27.15
N GLY A 13 2.12 -37.49 27.69
CA GLY A 13 2.15 -38.64 28.60
C GLY A 13 1.31 -38.43 29.87
N SER A 14 1.30 -37.20 30.41
CA SER A 14 0.47 -36.85 31.58
C SER A 14 -1.04 -36.94 31.32
N ARG A 15 -1.44 -36.88 30.05
CA ARG A 15 -2.84 -36.93 29.59
C ARG A 15 -3.25 -38.31 29.09
N GLY A 16 -2.34 -39.28 29.13
CA GLY A 16 -2.56 -40.61 28.57
C GLY A 16 -2.65 -40.60 27.03
N GLU A 17 -2.20 -39.53 26.39
CA GLU A 17 -2.12 -39.41 24.94
C GLU A 17 -0.77 -39.95 24.47
N ASP A 18 -0.77 -40.76 23.42
CA ASP A 18 0.46 -41.33 22.87
C ASP A 18 0.95 -40.52 21.67
N SER A 19 2.26 -40.42 21.51
CA SER A 19 2.91 -39.72 20.40
C SER A 19 2.83 -40.47 19.05
N HIS A 20 1.99 -41.49 18.96
CA HIS A 20 1.97 -42.41 17.83
C HIS A 20 1.68 -41.68 16.50
N HIS A 21 2.61 -41.85 15.56
CA HIS A 21 2.69 -41.27 14.23
C HIS A 21 1.35 -40.88 13.60
N ILE A 22 0.94 -39.62 13.81
CA ILE A 22 0.07 -38.94 12.84
C ILE A 22 0.86 -38.98 11.53
N LYS A 23 0.33 -39.66 10.52
CA LYS A 23 0.90 -39.61 9.17
C LYS A 23 0.65 -38.21 8.61
N ILE A 24 1.55 -37.30 8.94
CA ILE A 24 1.63 -35.99 8.32
C ILE A 24 2.12 -36.23 6.90
N SER A 25 1.34 -35.79 5.91
CA SER A 25 1.74 -35.93 4.51
C SER A 25 3.01 -35.10 4.26
N ASN A 26 3.84 -35.49 3.27
CA ASN A 26 4.99 -34.68 2.88
C ASN A 26 4.59 -33.24 2.50
N HIS A 27 3.35 -33.05 2.02
CA HIS A 27 2.75 -31.75 1.77
C HIS A 27 2.59 -30.95 3.06
N HIS A 28 1.95 -31.52 4.08
CA HIS A 28 1.79 -30.87 5.38
C HIS A 28 3.12 -30.60 6.09
N MET A 29 4.15 -31.43 5.90
CA MET A 29 5.49 -31.15 6.45
C MET A 29 6.12 -29.91 5.80
N LYS A 30 6.05 -29.79 4.47
CA LYS A 30 6.56 -28.61 3.74
C LYS A 30 5.84 -27.34 4.16
N MET A 31 4.51 -27.41 4.35
CA MET A 31 3.68 -26.29 4.83
C MET A 31 4.07 -25.80 6.23
N MET A 32 4.63 -26.66 7.07
CA MET A 32 5.11 -26.31 8.42
C MET A 32 6.58 -25.86 8.42
N GLY A 33 7.13 -25.47 7.26
CA GLY A 33 8.51 -24.98 7.14
C GLY A 33 9.58 -26.07 7.23
N MET A 34 9.22 -27.36 7.27
CA MET A 34 10.20 -28.44 7.38
C MET A 34 11.02 -28.57 6.09
N ALA A 35 12.33 -28.65 6.23
CA ALA A 35 13.22 -28.95 5.11
C ALA A 35 12.88 -30.33 4.51
N THR A 36 12.76 -30.37 3.18
CA THR A 36 12.57 -31.63 2.45
C THR A 36 13.81 -32.50 2.54
N LYS A 37 13.65 -33.81 2.29
CA LYS A 37 14.78 -34.73 2.26
C LYS A 37 15.86 -34.30 1.25
N THR A 38 15.44 -33.81 0.09
CA THR A 38 16.35 -33.30 -0.95
C THR A 38 17.14 -32.09 -0.45
N GLN A 39 16.50 -31.14 0.23
CA GLN A 39 17.18 -29.96 0.80
C GLN A 39 18.17 -30.35 1.91
N ILE A 40 17.86 -31.36 2.73
CA ILE A 40 18.81 -31.87 3.75
C ILE A 40 19.99 -32.60 3.10
N GLU A 41 19.76 -33.39 2.05
CA GLU A 41 20.82 -34.05 1.28
C GLU A 41 21.73 -33.00 0.61
N GLU A 42 21.15 -31.96 0.00
CA GLU A 42 21.89 -30.83 -0.56
C GLU A 42 22.71 -30.10 0.49
N LEU A 43 22.10 -29.74 1.63
CA LEU A 43 22.78 -29.10 2.74
C LEU A 43 23.98 -29.92 3.23
N SER A 44 23.84 -31.24 3.33
CA SER A 44 24.92 -32.13 3.75
C SER A 44 26.12 -32.18 2.79
N ALA A 45 25.94 -31.76 1.53
CA ALA A 45 26.97 -31.73 0.50
C ALA A 45 27.68 -30.37 0.41
N LEU A 46 27.13 -29.31 1.00
CA LEU A 46 27.69 -27.95 0.97
C LEU A 46 28.69 -27.73 2.12
N ASN A 47 29.59 -26.75 1.94
CA ASN A 47 30.56 -26.34 2.98
C ASN A 47 30.78 -24.82 2.95
N GLY A 48 31.20 -24.25 4.08
CA GLY A 48 31.52 -22.83 4.20
C GLY A 48 30.32 -21.94 3.87
N PHE A 49 30.57 -20.87 3.11
CA PHE A 49 29.55 -19.87 2.76
C PHE A 49 28.23 -20.46 2.24
N SER A 50 28.28 -21.39 1.28
CA SER A 50 27.08 -21.99 0.69
C SER A 50 26.32 -22.87 1.66
N PHE A 51 27.02 -23.48 2.63
CA PHE A 51 26.37 -24.22 3.72
C PHE A 51 25.64 -23.26 4.65
N ASP A 52 26.30 -22.17 5.06
CA ASP A 52 25.74 -21.20 5.99
C ASP A 52 24.48 -20.52 5.40
N ASP A 53 24.51 -20.10 4.12
CA ASP A 53 23.35 -19.53 3.43
C ASP A 53 22.16 -20.51 3.38
N LEU A 54 22.38 -21.75 2.94
CA LEU A 54 21.29 -22.74 2.85
C LEU A 54 20.78 -23.15 4.24
N PHE A 55 21.67 -23.34 5.22
CA PHE A 55 21.28 -23.67 6.59
C PHE A 55 20.38 -22.59 7.18
N LEU A 56 20.81 -21.32 7.10
CA LEU A 56 20.05 -20.19 7.63
C LEU A 56 18.68 -20.08 6.95
N ARG A 57 18.62 -20.17 5.62
CA ARG A 57 17.34 -20.14 4.88
C ARG A 57 16.37 -21.23 5.33
N LEU A 58 16.84 -22.47 5.44
CA LEU A 58 16.02 -23.60 5.86
C LEU A 58 15.57 -23.46 7.32
N MET A 59 16.45 -23.02 8.21
CA MET A 59 16.12 -22.86 9.63
C MET A 59 15.15 -21.70 9.87
N ILE A 60 15.32 -20.57 9.17
CA ILE A 60 14.36 -19.46 9.20
C ILE A 60 12.97 -19.92 8.74
N ALA A 61 12.90 -20.68 7.63
CA ALA A 61 11.64 -21.23 7.14
C ALA A 61 10.99 -22.19 8.16
N HIS A 62 11.78 -23.06 8.77
CA HIS A 62 11.35 -23.99 9.82
C HIS A 62 10.75 -23.27 11.04
N HIS A 63 11.46 -22.26 11.55
CA HIS A 63 11.01 -21.46 12.69
C HIS A 63 9.72 -20.69 12.39
N ARG A 64 9.59 -20.12 11.18
CA ARG A 64 8.35 -19.46 10.75
C ARG A 64 7.16 -20.41 10.69
N GLY A 65 7.37 -21.61 10.19
CA GLY A 65 6.34 -22.65 10.19
C GLY A 65 5.88 -23.00 11.61
N ALA A 66 6.81 -23.07 12.58
CA ALA A 66 6.48 -23.29 13.98
C ALA A 66 5.64 -22.14 14.58
N ILE A 67 5.96 -20.88 14.28
CA ILE A 67 5.17 -19.70 14.72
C ILE A 67 3.76 -19.74 14.13
N GLN A 68 3.61 -20.06 12.84
CA GLN A 68 2.30 -20.20 12.20
C GLN A 68 1.46 -21.31 12.86
N MET A 69 2.08 -22.43 13.23
CA MET A 69 1.39 -23.50 13.98
C MET A 69 0.93 -23.02 15.36
N VAL A 70 1.75 -22.22 16.04
CA VAL A 70 1.42 -21.59 17.33
C VAL A 70 0.25 -20.62 17.18
N GLU A 71 0.26 -19.76 16.17
CA GLU A 71 -0.83 -18.82 15.89
C GLU A 71 -2.14 -19.57 15.60
N HIS A 72 -2.08 -20.60 14.75
CA HIS A 72 -3.22 -21.47 14.48
C HIS A 72 -3.75 -22.11 15.77
N LEU A 73 -2.86 -22.63 16.63
CA LEU A 73 -3.24 -23.20 17.92
C LEU A 73 -3.92 -22.17 18.82
N LYS A 74 -3.39 -20.94 18.93
CA LYS A 74 -3.97 -19.85 19.73
C LYS A 74 -5.39 -19.49 19.25
N ASN A 75 -5.63 -19.52 17.94
CA ASN A 75 -6.94 -19.23 17.35
C ASN A 75 -8.00 -20.34 17.52
N GLN A 76 -7.62 -21.53 18.03
CA GLN A 76 -8.57 -22.59 18.31
C GLN A 76 -9.39 -22.33 19.59
N PRO A 77 -10.70 -22.63 19.61
CA PRO A 77 -11.53 -22.45 20.80
C PRO A 77 -10.98 -23.27 21.99
N GLY A 78 -10.62 -22.57 23.06
CA GLY A 78 -10.17 -23.17 24.31
C GLY A 78 -8.67 -23.51 24.41
N SER A 79 -7.88 -23.06 23.45
CA SER A 79 -6.42 -23.12 23.45
C SER A 79 -5.77 -22.46 24.68
N ALA A 80 -6.38 -21.39 25.20
CA ALA A 80 -5.89 -20.61 26.34
C ALA A 80 -6.26 -21.19 27.73
N PHE A 81 -6.97 -22.32 27.82
CA PHE A 81 -7.41 -22.86 29.12
C PHE A 81 -6.31 -23.59 29.91
N ASP A 82 -5.29 -24.12 29.23
CA ASP A 82 -4.14 -24.74 29.87
C ASP A 82 -3.01 -23.73 29.99
N GLN A 83 -2.84 -23.16 31.19
CA GLN A 83 -1.83 -22.15 31.47
C GLN A 83 -0.40 -22.63 31.17
N VAL A 84 -0.11 -23.92 31.42
CA VAL A 84 1.24 -24.49 31.20
C VAL A 84 1.53 -24.62 29.70
N LEU A 85 0.53 -24.98 28.89
CA LEU A 85 0.65 -24.99 27.43
C LEU A 85 0.76 -23.57 26.88
N ASN A 86 -0.03 -22.63 27.41
CA ASN A 86 -0.03 -21.25 26.94
C ASN A 86 1.31 -20.54 27.20
N ASP A 87 1.91 -20.75 28.38
CA ASP A 87 3.24 -20.23 28.71
C ASP A 87 4.30 -20.83 27.77
N PHE A 88 4.31 -22.15 27.59
CA PHE A 88 5.21 -22.84 26.66
C PHE A 88 5.10 -22.33 25.22
N VAL A 89 3.87 -22.17 24.73
CA VAL A 89 3.59 -21.68 23.37
C VAL A 89 4.07 -20.23 23.21
N SER A 90 3.91 -19.40 24.25
CA SER A 90 4.39 -18.01 24.24
C SER A 90 5.92 -17.93 24.27
N ASP A 91 6.57 -18.79 25.05
CA ASP A 91 8.04 -18.89 25.08
C ASP A 91 8.59 -19.35 23.72
N LEU A 92 7.97 -20.35 23.09
CA LEU A 92 8.33 -20.82 21.75
C LEU A 92 8.20 -19.70 20.72
N ASP A 93 7.08 -18.98 20.72
CA ASP A 93 6.83 -17.84 19.82
C ASP A 93 7.94 -16.78 19.95
N ASN A 94 8.28 -16.41 21.18
CA ASN A 94 9.33 -15.44 21.48
C ASN A 94 10.73 -15.93 21.07
N ASP A 95 11.13 -17.13 21.50
CA ASP A 95 12.47 -17.66 21.26
C ASP A 95 12.71 -17.88 19.76
N GLN A 96 11.75 -18.48 19.05
CA GLN A 96 11.86 -18.72 17.61
C GLN A 96 11.90 -17.39 16.85
N SER A 97 11.14 -16.38 17.27
CA SER A 97 11.18 -15.03 16.68
C SER A 97 12.55 -14.37 16.85
N VAL A 98 13.15 -14.43 18.04
CA VAL A 98 14.49 -13.89 18.31
C VAL A 98 15.56 -14.65 17.51
N GLU A 99 15.43 -15.97 17.39
CA GLU A 99 16.35 -16.76 16.56
C GLU A 99 16.23 -16.42 15.07
N ILE A 100 15.01 -16.19 14.56
CA ILE A 100 14.79 -15.71 13.19
C ILE A 100 15.52 -14.38 12.98
N GLU A 101 15.36 -13.40 13.88
CA GLU A 101 16.05 -12.10 13.75
C GLU A 101 17.56 -12.24 13.70
N ARG A 102 18.14 -13.08 14.57
CA ARG A 102 19.59 -13.34 14.57
C ARG A 102 20.06 -14.00 13.28
N MET A 103 19.35 -15.02 12.82
CA MET A 103 19.67 -15.73 11.57
C MET A 103 19.55 -14.81 10.36
N ASN A 104 18.55 -13.93 10.35
CA ASN A 104 18.35 -12.91 9.33
C ASN A 104 19.52 -11.92 9.25
N LEU A 105 20.05 -11.49 10.39
CA LEU A 105 21.24 -10.63 10.44
C LEU A 105 22.48 -11.36 9.91
N LEU A 106 22.65 -12.64 10.26
CA LEU A 106 23.75 -13.45 9.71
C LEU A 106 23.62 -13.61 8.19
N LEU A 107 22.43 -13.95 7.70
CA LEU A 107 22.15 -14.14 6.28
C LEU A 107 22.37 -12.86 5.48
N THR A 108 21.98 -11.72 6.06
CA THR A 108 22.21 -10.39 5.46
C THR A 108 23.71 -10.13 5.32
N ASN A 109 24.52 -10.40 6.34
CA ASN A 109 25.97 -10.23 6.28
C ASN A 109 26.70 -11.16 5.29
N LEU A 110 26.03 -12.20 4.80
CA LEU A 110 26.55 -13.07 3.75
C LEU A 110 26.27 -12.51 2.33
N SER A 111 25.43 -11.50 2.17
CA SER A 111 25.08 -10.99 0.85
C SER A 111 26.20 -10.12 0.26
N GLU A 112 26.55 -10.37 -1.01
CA GLU A 112 27.45 -9.54 -1.82
C GLU A 112 26.72 -8.34 -2.48
N ASP A 113 25.42 -8.20 -2.23
CA ASP A 113 24.63 -7.12 -2.78
C ASP A 113 25.05 -5.77 -2.15
N PRO A 114 25.46 -4.77 -2.93
CA PRO A 114 25.89 -3.47 -2.41
C PRO A 114 24.79 -2.69 -1.68
N ARG A 115 23.52 -3.10 -1.81
CA ARG A 115 22.39 -2.55 -1.06
C ARG A 115 22.35 -3.04 0.39
N VAL A 116 23.10 -4.09 0.70
CA VAL A 116 23.15 -4.67 2.04
C VAL A 116 24.16 -3.90 2.90
N ASN A 117 23.82 -3.70 4.17
CA ASN A 117 24.61 -2.95 5.16
C ASN A 117 24.77 -1.44 4.89
N LEU A 118 23.91 -0.85 4.05
CA LEU A 118 23.83 0.61 3.97
C LEU A 118 23.49 1.18 5.35
N SER A 119 24.30 2.11 5.83
CA SER A 119 23.99 2.78 7.10
C SER A 119 22.72 3.61 6.96
N SER A 120 21.91 3.62 8.02
CA SER A 120 20.72 4.46 8.09
C SER A 120 21.10 5.91 8.45
N GLY A 121 20.23 6.85 8.10
CA GLY A 121 20.39 8.25 8.46
C GLY A 121 19.51 9.18 7.63
N LEU A 122 18.83 10.13 8.26
CA LEU A 122 17.87 11.01 7.56
C LEU A 122 18.51 11.85 6.43
N PHE A 123 19.76 12.26 6.60
CA PHE A 123 20.50 13.09 5.62
C PHE A 123 21.87 12.54 5.25
N HIS A 124 22.22 11.36 5.77
CA HIS A 124 23.55 10.78 5.64
C HIS A 124 23.51 9.25 5.52
N ALA A 125 22.35 8.68 5.18
CA ALA A 125 22.26 7.27 4.83
C ALA A 125 23.22 6.95 3.68
N ASP A 126 23.81 5.76 3.72
CA ASP A 126 24.55 5.25 2.58
C ASP A 126 23.59 4.94 1.42
N GLU A 127 24.09 5.06 0.20
CA GLU A 127 23.30 4.89 -1.01
C GLU A 127 24.00 3.95 -1.98
N ALA A 128 23.26 3.00 -2.53
CA ALA A 128 23.69 2.19 -3.66
C ALA A 128 22.85 2.57 -4.88
N ILE A 129 23.50 3.02 -5.95
CA ILE A 129 22.85 3.51 -7.18
C ILE A 129 23.46 2.78 -8.37
N LEU A 130 22.60 2.20 -9.21
CA LEU A 130 23.00 1.51 -10.45
C LEU A 130 22.44 2.26 -11.67
N ASN A 131 23.29 2.52 -12.67
CA ASN A 131 22.93 3.20 -13.93
C ASN A 131 22.29 4.59 -13.81
N LEU A 132 22.34 5.21 -12.63
CA LEU A 132 21.88 6.57 -12.38
C LEU A 132 22.99 7.38 -11.70
N THR A 133 22.92 8.70 -11.80
CA THR A 133 23.81 9.62 -11.07
C THR A 133 22.95 10.48 -10.17
N LYS A 134 23.23 10.47 -8.87
CA LYS A 134 22.58 11.39 -7.93
C LYS A 134 23.05 12.81 -8.21
N VAL A 135 22.12 13.65 -8.64
CA VAL A 135 22.36 15.08 -8.89
C VAL A 135 22.30 15.87 -7.60
N SER A 136 21.26 15.66 -6.80
CA SER A 136 21.03 16.40 -5.55
C SER A 136 20.17 15.59 -4.57
N SER A 137 20.34 15.83 -3.27
CA SER A 137 19.35 15.48 -2.24
C SER A 137 18.86 16.77 -1.59
N LEU A 138 17.55 17.00 -1.64
CA LEU A 138 16.93 18.22 -1.14
C LEU A 138 16.31 17.97 0.23
N LYS A 139 16.52 18.91 1.16
CA LYS A 139 15.82 18.90 2.44
C LYS A 139 14.38 19.37 2.27
N LYS A 140 13.50 18.95 3.19
CA LYS A 140 12.12 19.44 3.26
C LYS A 140 12.12 20.97 3.34
N PRO A 141 11.33 21.68 2.51
CA PRO A 141 11.16 23.12 2.61
C PRO A 141 10.53 23.55 3.95
N ALA A 142 10.72 24.81 4.33
CA ALA A 142 10.09 25.36 5.53
C ALA A 142 8.55 25.21 5.47
N GLY A 143 7.94 24.82 6.59
CA GLY A 143 6.49 24.58 6.69
C GLY A 143 6.04 23.16 6.34
N PHE A 144 6.96 22.29 5.87
CA PHE A 144 6.72 20.85 5.64
C PHE A 144 7.44 19.96 6.66
N TYR A 145 7.72 20.52 7.84
CA TYR A 145 8.24 19.81 9.00
C TYR A 145 7.98 20.67 10.25
N ASP A 146 7.89 20.03 11.41
CA ASP A 146 7.88 20.73 12.69
C ASP A 146 9.34 21.01 13.13
N PRO A 147 9.79 22.27 13.22
CA PRO A 147 11.15 22.60 13.64
C PRO A 147 11.45 22.23 15.10
N ASP A 148 10.44 22.08 15.95
CA ASP A 148 10.59 21.68 17.35
C ASP A 148 10.48 20.15 17.54
N ASN A 149 10.08 19.42 16.48
CA ASN A 149 10.03 17.96 16.43
C ASN A 149 10.77 17.43 15.18
N ILE A 150 12.08 17.68 15.11
CA ILE A 150 12.93 17.35 13.95
C ILE A 150 13.05 15.83 13.74
N GLU A 151 13.08 15.07 14.83
CA GLU A 151 13.08 13.61 14.79
C GLU A 151 11.70 13.05 14.46
N ASP A 152 10.66 13.90 14.49
CA ASP A 152 9.26 13.53 14.29
C ASP A 152 9.02 12.29 15.22
N ASP A 153 9.12 12.51 16.53
CA ASP A 153 8.67 11.50 17.49
C ASP A 153 7.16 11.69 17.70
N GLY A 154 6.44 10.59 17.77
CA GLY A 154 4.98 10.59 17.73
C GLY A 154 4.44 11.25 18.95
N MET A 155 3.48 12.16 18.78
CA MET A 155 2.67 12.54 19.93
C MET A 155 1.97 11.28 20.45
N GLU A 156 2.22 10.95 21.71
CA GLU A 156 1.38 10.02 22.45
C GLU A 156 -0.07 10.52 22.34
N ASN A 157 -0.99 9.64 21.92
CA ASN A 157 -2.41 9.95 22.01
C ASN A 157 -2.74 10.08 23.51
N LEU A 158 -2.97 11.32 23.96
CA LEU A 158 -3.28 11.66 25.36
C LEU A 158 -4.71 11.25 25.77
N ASP A 159 -5.51 10.72 24.84
CA ASP A 159 -6.95 10.46 25.01
C ASP A 159 -7.31 8.97 25.23
N GLU A 160 -6.34 8.06 25.42
CA GLU A 160 -6.61 6.62 25.61
C GLU A 160 -6.21 6.09 27.00
N ASP A 161 -7.05 5.19 27.55
CA ASP A 161 -6.91 4.58 28.87
C ASP A 161 -5.58 3.80 29.01
N GLN A 162 -4.72 4.24 29.95
CA GLN A 162 -3.38 3.68 30.21
C GLN A 162 -3.36 2.28 30.87
N ASN A 163 -4.49 1.59 30.95
CA ASN A 163 -4.64 0.34 31.73
C ASN A 163 -4.74 -0.95 30.89
N GLU A 164 -4.67 -0.87 29.56
CA GLU A 164 -4.61 -2.06 28.70
C GLU A 164 -3.16 -2.49 28.47
N GLN A 165 -2.85 -3.78 28.73
CA GLN A 165 -1.60 -4.39 28.30
C GLN A 165 -1.63 -4.52 26.78
N ARG A 166 -0.90 -3.64 26.09
CA ARG A 166 -0.76 -3.63 24.64
C ARG A 166 0.60 -4.17 24.23
N THR A 167 0.65 -4.79 23.07
CA THR A 167 1.91 -5.21 22.44
C THR A 167 2.73 -3.98 22.01
N ILE A 168 4.04 -4.15 21.88
CA ILE A 168 4.92 -3.08 21.36
C ILE A 168 4.47 -2.64 19.95
N GLU A 169 3.91 -3.55 19.15
CA GLU A 169 3.37 -3.26 17.82
C GLU A 169 2.11 -2.37 17.89
N GLU A 170 1.16 -2.65 18.80
CA GLU A 170 -0.02 -1.81 19.04
C GLU A 170 0.34 -0.43 19.61
N MET A 171 1.33 -0.37 20.49
CA MET A 171 1.84 0.90 21.02
C MET A 171 2.55 1.72 19.93
N SER A 172 3.22 1.05 18.98
CA SER A 172 3.86 1.69 17.82
C SER A 172 2.84 2.15 16.79
N SER A 173 1.74 1.43 16.58
CA SER A 173 0.65 1.83 15.67
C SER A 173 -0.23 2.94 16.24
N ASN A 174 -0.34 3.04 17.58
CA ASN A 174 -1.12 4.08 18.28
C ASN A 174 -0.36 5.37 18.56
N ARG A 175 0.95 5.43 18.27
CA ARG A 175 1.64 6.73 18.17
C ARG A 175 1.18 7.39 16.88
N ARG A 176 0.71 8.64 16.94
CA ARG A 176 0.42 9.41 15.72
C ARG A 176 1.69 9.41 14.87
N TYR A 177 1.61 8.80 13.69
CA TYR A 177 2.74 8.55 12.80
C TYR A 177 3.56 9.82 12.58
N PRO A 178 4.81 9.82 13.05
CA PRO A 178 5.65 11.00 13.06
C PRO A 178 6.91 10.71 12.25
N MET A 179 6.87 9.96 11.17
CA MET A 179 7.99 9.99 10.20
C MET A 179 7.46 10.24 8.80
N LEU A 180 6.21 9.83 8.61
CA LEU A 180 5.48 9.81 7.36
C LEU A 180 4.42 10.91 7.27
N SER A 181 4.30 11.77 8.29
CA SER A 181 3.36 12.89 8.27
C SER A 181 3.58 13.74 7.01
N PHE A 182 4.85 13.97 6.62
CA PHE A 182 5.24 14.72 5.42
C PHE A 182 5.86 13.84 4.32
N SER A 183 5.24 12.71 4.00
CA SER A 183 5.67 11.85 2.88
C SER A 183 5.41 12.55 1.54
N ASN A 184 6.44 12.57 0.68
CA ASN A 184 6.24 12.92 -0.73
C ASN A 184 5.52 11.76 -1.43
N THR A 185 4.75 12.10 -2.45
CA THR A 185 4.02 11.15 -3.27
C THR A 185 4.47 11.26 -4.72
N ASP A 186 3.57 11.70 -5.59
CA ASP A 186 3.80 11.76 -7.02
C ASP A 186 4.51 13.04 -7.46
N MET A 187 5.05 12.95 -8.67
CA MET A 187 5.72 14.03 -9.36
C MET A 187 5.08 14.28 -10.72
N ALA A 188 4.75 15.53 -11.00
CA ALA A 188 4.31 15.97 -12.32
C ALA A 188 5.36 16.86 -12.96
N PHE A 189 5.61 16.64 -14.25
CA PHE A 189 6.58 17.41 -15.02
C PHE A 189 5.87 18.22 -16.12
N LYS A 190 6.25 19.49 -16.28
CA LYS A 190 5.85 20.36 -17.41
C LYS A 190 7.07 21.16 -17.86
N ASP A 191 7.58 20.88 -19.05
CA ASP A 191 8.81 21.48 -19.57
C ASP A 191 9.98 21.32 -18.59
N ASN A 192 10.49 22.43 -18.04
CA ASN A 192 11.55 22.47 -17.03
C ASN A 192 10.98 22.68 -15.60
N ILE A 193 9.72 22.33 -15.35
CA ILE A 193 9.07 22.46 -14.04
C ILE A 193 8.77 21.06 -13.51
N LEU A 194 9.09 20.86 -12.24
CA LEU A 194 8.71 19.70 -11.44
C LEU A 194 7.76 20.16 -10.34
N VAL A 195 6.60 19.54 -10.24
CA VAL A 195 5.73 19.66 -9.06
C VAL A 195 5.80 18.34 -8.31
N ALA A 196 6.26 18.38 -7.06
CA ALA A 196 6.29 17.22 -6.17
C ALA A 196 5.16 17.34 -5.15
N GLY A 197 4.21 16.42 -5.23
CA GLY A 197 3.11 16.24 -4.30
C GLY A 197 3.57 15.66 -2.97
N ASN A 198 2.81 15.94 -1.91
CA ASN A 198 3.00 15.33 -0.61
C ASN A 198 1.71 15.38 0.22
N TYR A 199 1.72 14.68 1.34
CA TYR A 199 0.56 14.57 2.25
C TYR A 199 0.12 15.92 2.87
N HIS A 200 0.93 16.97 2.73
CA HIS A 200 0.70 18.30 3.29
C HIS A 200 0.49 19.41 2.24
N GLY A 201 0.46 19.08 0.95
CA GLY A 201 0.45 20.05 -0.14
C GLY A 201 1.38 19.66 -1.29
N PHE A 202 2.09 20.63 -1.85
CA PHE A 202 3.03 20.36 -2.93
C PHE A 202 4.12 21.43 -3.01
N ASN A 203 5.22 21.07 -3.67
CA ASN A 203 6.36 21.94 -3.93
C ASN A 203 6.59 22.07 -5.43
N ILE A 204 6.86 23.29 -5.91
CA ILE A 204 7.18 23.58 -7.31
C ILE A 204 8.67 23.87 -7.43
N TYR A 205 9.36 23.19 -8.32
CA TYR A 205 10.77 23.33 -8.61
C TYR A 205 11.01 23.69 -10.08
N SER A 206 12.00 24.55 -10.31
CA SER A 206 12.60 24.79 -11.63
C SER A 206 13.77 23.84 -11.84
N LEU A 207 13.78 23.17 -12.99
CA LEU A 207 14.82 22.27 -13.47
C LEU A 207 15.74 22.94 -14.51
N GLN A 208 15.70 24.28 -14.64
CA GLN A 208 16.55 25.00 -15.59
C GLN A 208 18.05 24.81 -15.33
N ASN A 209 18.44 24.62 -14.07
CA ASN A 209 19.81 24.28 -13.70
C ASN A 209 19.94 22.76 -13.56
N SER A 210 20.77 22.14 -14.43
CA SER A 210 21.01 20.70 -14.41
C SER A 210 21.75 20.20 -13.17
N GLU A 211 22.35 21.09 -12.38
CA GLU A 211 23.11 20.72 -11.17
C GLU A 211 22.23 20.57 -9.93
N SER A 212 21.09 21.25 -9.85
CA SER A 212 20.17 21.13 -8.71
C SER A 212 18.81 21.79 -9.01
N PRO A 213 17.67 21.12 -8.69
CA PRO A 213 16.36 21.74 -8.77
C PRO A 213 16.24 22.95 -7.83
N GLN A 214 15.76 24.07 -8.35
CA GLN A 214 15.52 25.29 -7.57
C GLN A 214 14.07 25.35 -7.11
N LEU A 215 13.83 25.37 -5.79
CA LEU A 215 12.49 25.59 -5.24
C LEU A 215 11.95 26.97 -5.65
N LEU A 216 10.79 26.99 -6.29
CA LEU A 216 10.06 28.21 -6.68
C LEU A 216 9.01 28.60 -5.65
N SER A 217 8.21 27.64 -5.19
CA SER A 217 7.17 27.85 -4.19
C SER A 217 6.80 26.57 -3.47
N SER A 218 6.25 26.72 -2.27
CA SER A 218 5.72 25.64 -1.44
C SER A 218 4.30 25.99 -1.04
N VAL A 219 3.33 25.13 -1.35
CA VAL A 219 1.90 25.34 -1.05
C VAL A 219 1.48 24.35 0.00
N ILE A 220 1.22 24.84 1.21
CA ILE A 220 0.77 24.03 2.34
C ILE A 220 -0.75 23.93 2.29
N CYS A 221 -1.25 22.74 1.99
CA CYS A 221 -2.68 22.42 1.99
C CYS A 221 -2.85 20.95 2.42
N PRO A 222 -2.97 20.69 3.73
CA PRO A 222 -3.00 19.33 4.26
C PRO A 222 -4.22 18.51 3.80
N GLY A 223 -4.01 17.20 3.68
CA GLY A 223 -5.08 16.27 3.32
C GLY A 223 -4.66 14.84 2.97
N GLY A 224 -3.37 14.50 3.02
CA GLY A 224 -2.88 13.17 2.65
C GLY A 224 -2.85 12.94 1.14
N GLN A 225 -2.15 11.88 0.72
CA GLN A 225 -1.90 11.54 -0.68
C GLN A 225 -1.15 12.66 -1.42
N GLY A 226 -1.85 13.61 -2.01
CA GLY A 226 -1.22 14.71 -2.72
C GLY A 226 -0.67 14.32 -4.08
N ASP A 227 -1.20 13.27 -4.69
CA ASP A 227 -0.87 12.89 -6.07
C ASP A 227 -1.23 14.01 -7.03
N VAL A 228 -0.35 14.30 -7.98
CA VAL A 228 -0.45 15.52 -8.82
C VAL A 228 -0.43 15.23 -10.31
N SER A 229 -1.29 15.93 -11.05
CA SER A 229 -1.23 16.01 -12.52
C SER A 229 -1.26 17.46 -12.99
N ILE A 230 -0.56 17.76 -14.08
CA ILE A 230 -0.56 19.09 -14.70
C ILE A 230 -1.27 19.03 -16.06
N VAL A 231 -2.27 19.89 -16.26
CA VAL A 231 -2.97 20.05 -17.54
C VAL A 231 -3.03 21.54 -17.89
N GLY A 232 -2.24 21.96 -18.88
CA GLY A 232 -2.10 23.37 -19.19
C GLY A 232 -1.56 24.15 -18.00
N ASP A 233 -2.30 25.15 -17.52
CA ASP A 233 -1.96 25.94 -16.34
C ASP A 233 -2.72 25.50 -15.07
N LEU A 234 -3.37 24.34 -15.11
CA LEU A 234 -4.04 23.74 -13.96
C LEU A 234 -3.20 22.60 -13.38
N LEU A 235 -3.12 22.57 -12.05
CA LEU A 235 -2.61 21.46 -11.25
C LEU A 235 -3.79 20.78 -10.55
N ILE A 236 -3.93 19.48 -10.75
CA ILE A 236 -4.93 18.63 -10.12
C ILE A 236 -4.22 17.88 -8.99
N MET A 237 -4.79 17.88 -7.78
CA MET A 237 -4.19 17.25 -6.61
C MET A 237 -5.20 16.36 -5.88
N SER A 238 -4.81 15.11 -5.61
CA SER A 238 -5.59 14.13 -4.83
C SER A 238 -5.51 14.39 -3.33
N VAL A 239 -6.63 14.19 -2.64
CA VAL A 239 -6.77 14.32 -1.19
C VAL A 239 -7.67 13.22 -0.65
N GLU A 240 -7.19 12.43 0.29
CA GLU A 240 -7.95 11.30 0.82
C GLU A 240 -8.22 11.36 2.33
N GLU A 241 -7.26 11.84 3.12
CA GLU A 241 -7.35 11.77 4.57
C GLU A 241 -8.41 12.72 5.13
N SER A 242 -9.00 12.30 6.25
CA SER A 242 -10.05 13.05 6.92
C SER A 242 -9.58 14.39 7.47
N ARG A 243 -8.28 14.62 7.73
CA ARG A 243 -7.79 15.90 8.26
C ARG A 243 -7.85 17.07 7.27
N GLY A 244 -8.06 16.80 5.97
CA GLY A 244 -8.14 17.85 4.96
C GLY A 244 -9.31 18.81 5.21
N ARG A 245 -9.11 20.09 4.90
CA ARG A 245 -10.15 21.13 5.04
C ARG A 245 -10.44 21.84 3.74
N VAL A 246 -11.69 22.24 3.51
CA VAL A 246 -12.12 22.97 2.30
C VAL A 246 -11.28 24.23 2.07
N ASP A 247 -10.91 24.92 3.15
CA ASP A 247 -10.13 26.17 3.15
C ASP A 247 -8.59 25.99 3.18
N CYS A 248 -8.08 24.75 3.11
CA CYS A 248 -6.66 24.42 3.32
C CYS A 248 -6.12 24.79 4.72
N GLY A 249 -6.98 25.00 5.72
CA GLY A 249 -6.55 25.32 7.09
C GLY A 249 -5.67 24.22 7.72
N LEU A 250 -4.71 24.62 8.56
CA LEU A 250 -3.74 23.71 9.20
C LEU A 250 -4.25 23.08 10.50
N GLN A 251 -5.39 23.54 11.01
CA GLN A 251 -5.98 23.11 12.28
C GLN A 251 -6.66 21.72 12.22
N GLY A 252 -6.75 21.12 11.04
CA GLY A 252 -7.50 19.88 10.81
C GLY A 252 -9.02 20.07 10.87
N ALA A 253 -9.76 19.01 10.50
CA ALA A 253 -11.23 19.01 10.46
C ALA A 253 -11.89 18.34 11.70
N GLY A 254 -11.12 17.86 12.68
CA GLY A 254 -11.64 17.13 13.84
C GLY A 254 -12.06 15.68 13.54
N SER A 255 -12.60 14.98 14.53
CA SER A 255 -13.08 13.58 14.40
C SER A 255 -14.53 13.49 13.92
N GLU A 256 -15.37 14.43 14.33
CA GLU A 256 -16.81 14.41 14.03
C GLU A 256 -17.13 14.81 12.58
N PRO A 257 -18.25 14.34 12.01
CA PRO A 257 -18.74 14.80 10.72
C PRO A 257 -18.83 16.34 10.63
N THR A 258 -18.23 16.93 9.60
CA THR A 258 -18.27 18.39 9.40
C THR A 258 -18.19 18.81 7.94
N LEU A 259 -18.93 19.88 7.60
CA LEU A 259 -18.90 20.51 6.27
C LEU A 259 -17.56 21.18 5.95
N GLU A 260 -16.72 21.41 6.96
CA GLU A 260 -15.38 21.97 6.77
C GLU A 260 -14.39 20.92 6.22
N ARG A 261 -14.69 19.62 6.34
CA ARG A 261 -13.82 18.52 5.93
C ARG A 261 -13.73 18.41 4.42
N PHE A 262 -12.54 18.20 3.90
CA PHE A 262 -12.29 18.00 2.47
C PHE A 262 -11.60 16.66 2.18
N ARG A 263 -12.17 15.90 1.24
CA ARG A 263 -11.62 14.67 0.64
C ARG A 263 -12.11 14.62 -0.82
N GLY A 264 -11.22 14.42 -1.76
CA GLY A 264 -11.49 14.42 -3.20
C GLY A 264 -10.38 15.12 -3.99
N ILE A 265 -10.75 15.89 -5.02
CA ILE A 265 -9.81 16.52 -5.94
C ILE A 265 -9.73 18.03 -5.71
N ARG A 266 -8.52 18.58 -5.55
CA ARG A 266 -8.26 20.03 -5.60
C ARG A 266 -7.73 20.45 -6.95
N ILE A 267 -8.05 21.68 -7.33
CA ILE A 267 -7.62 22.27 -8.59
C ILE A 267 -6.97 23.61 -8.31
N PHE A 268 -5.71 23.75 -8.69
CA PHE A 268 -4.92 24.96 -8.54
C PHE A 268 -4.59 25.56 -9.90
N ASP A 269 -4.71 26.87 -10.03
CA ASP A 269 -4.11 27.64 -11.12
C ASP A 269 -2.63 27.87 -10.79
N ILE A 270 -1.76 27.38 -11.66
CA ILE A 270 -0.30 27.48 -11.58
C ILE A 270 0.29 28.34 -12.70
N SER A 271 -0.51 29.18 -13.37
CA SER A 271 -0.03 30.16 -14.36
C SER A 271 1.04 31.09 -13.78
N ASN A 272 0.94 31.39 -12.48
CA ASN A 272 2.02 32.00 -11.70
C ASN A 272 2.60 30.98 -10.71
N LEU A 273 3.72 30.38 -11.09
CA LEU A 273 4.42 29.35 -10.31
C LEU A 273 4.93 29.80 -8.93
N GLN A 274 4.99 31.11 -8.64
CA GLN A 274 5.36 31.60 -7.31
C GLN A 274 4.14 31.76 -6.38
N PHE A 275 2.94 31.86 -6.95
CA PHE A 275 1.69 32.06 -6.21
C PHE A 275 0.57 31.19 -6.77
N PRO A 276 0.65 29.86 -6.67
CA PRO A 276 -0.46 28.98 -7.02
C PRO A 276 -1.72 29.34 -6.24
N LYS A 277 -2.88 29.22 -6.88
CA LYS A 277 -4.18 29.54 -6.25
C LYS A 277 -5.15 28.40 -6.43
N GLN A 278 -5.81 27.97 -5.36
CA GLN A 278 -6.91 27.03 -5.50
C GLN A 278 -8.08 27.74 -6.22
N VAL A 279 -8.52 27.17 -7.35
CA VAL A 279 -9.57 27.72 -8.22
C VAL A 279 -10.78 26.80 -8.33
N GLY A 280 -10.69 25.57 -7.82
CA GLY A 280 -11.79 24.61 -7.78
C GLY A 280 -11.48 23.45 -6.86
N GLN A 281 -12.52 22.69 -6.53
CA GLN A 281 -12.40 21.45 -5.77
C GLN A 281 -13.64 20.57 -5.99
N VAL A 282 -13.49 19.25 -5.82
CA VAL A 282 -14.58 18.28 -5.94
C VAL A 282 -14.53 17.37 -4.73
N GLN A 283 -15.61 17.35 -3.94
CA GLN A 283 -15.77 16.43 -2.81
C GLN A 283 -16.27 15.08 -3.31
N THR A 284 -15.66 13.99 -2.83
CA THR A 284 -16.01 12.62 -3.20
C THR A 284 -16.37 11.82 -1.95
N CYS A 285 -17.11 10.72 -2.09
CA CYS A 285 -17.55 9.92 -0.95
C CYS A 285 -16.43 9.16 -0.25
N ARG A 286 -15.35 8.87 -0.99
CA ARG A 286 -14.22 8.07 -0.52
C ARG A 286 -12.88 8.80 -0.59
N GLY A 287 -12.90 10.09 -0.94
CA GLY A 287 -11.68 10.85 -1.18
C GLY A 287 -11.07 10.58 -2.55
N SER A 288 -9.82 10.99 -2.70
CA SER A 288 -8.98 10.71 -3.86
C SER A 288 -7.65 10.18 -3.34
N HIS A 289 -7.45 8.87 -3.46
CA HIS A 289 -6.17 8.22 -3.27
C HIS A 289 -5.22 8.62 -4.39
N THR A 290 -5.64 8.33 -5.62
CA THR A 290 -4.96 8.74 -6.86
C THR A 290 -5.98 9.26 -7.87
N HIS A 291 -5.48 9.84 -8.96
CA HIS A 291 -6.31 10.25 -10.08
C HIS A 291 -5.59 10.11 -11.42
N SER A 292 -6.37 9.96 -12.48
CA SER A 292 -5.85 9.82 -13.84
C SER A 292 -6.54 10.80 -14.78
N VAL A 293 -5.76 11.64 -15.46
CA VAL A 293 -6.28 12.51 -16.52
C VAL A 293 -6.53 11.68 -17.77
N VAL A 294 -7.80 11.39 -18.06
CA VAL A 294 -8.21 10.56 -19.20
C VAL A 294 -8.25 11.37 -20.49
N VAL A 295 -8.78 12.60 -20.40
CA VAL A 295 -8.86 13.55 -21.52
C VAL A 295 -8.40 14.90 -21.02
N SER A 296 -7.35 15.45 -21.63
CA SER A 296 -6.78 16.74 -21.24
C SER A 296 -7.59 17.94 -21.75
N GLU A 297 -8.34 17.77 -22.85
CA GLU A 297 -9.22 18.81 -23.39
C GLU A 297 -10.29 18.19 -24.31
N THR A 298 -11.56 18.29 -23.92
CA THR A 298 -12.71 17.98 -24.79
C THR A 298 -13.01 19.14 -25.75
N PRO A 299 -13.83 18.94 -26.79
CA PRO A 299 -14.27 20.05 -27.67
C PRO A 299 -14.93 21.22 -26.92
N ASP A 300 -15.56 20.95 -25.78
CA ASP A 300 -16.20 21.94 -24.91
C ASP A 300 -15.24 22.49 -23.83
N ARG A 301 -13.93 22.30 -24.00
CA ARG A 301 -12.86 22.79 -23.10
C ARG A 301 -12.98 22.27 -21.66
N LYS A 302 -13.18 20.96 -21.52
CA LYS A 302 -13.18 20.28 -20.21
C LYS A 302 -12.08 19.24 -20.11
N ILE A 303 -11.59 19.00 -18.90
CA ILE A 303 -10.72 17.89 -18.55
C ILE A 303 -11.59 16.78 -17.97
N ILE A 304 -11.32 15.53 -18.34
CA ILE A 304 -11.97 14.35 -17.76
C ILE A 304 -10.96 13.60 -16.90
N VAL A 305 -11.32 13.37 -15.64
CA VAL A 305 -10.48 12.73 -14.63
C VAL A 305 -11.20 11.50 -14.10
N TYR A 306 -10.48 10.39 -13.99
CA TYR A 306 -10.89 9.25 -13.17
C TYR A 306 -10.31 9.40 -11.79
N ASN A 307 -11.18 9.30 -10.79
CA ASN A 307 -10.82 9.40 -9.39
C ASN A 307 -10.91 8.03 -8.72
N SER A 308 -9.81 7.62 -8.08
CA SER A 308 -9.69 6.40 -7.29
C SER A 308 -9.70 6.77 -5.82
N GLY A 309 -10.79 6.51 -5.11
CA GLY A 309 -10.88 6.69 -3.66
C GLY A 309 -10.81 5.36 -2.92
N THR A 310 -9.92 5.23 -1.94
CA THR A 310 -9.71 3.98 -1.19
C THR A 310 -10.18 4.08 0.27
N SER A 311 -10.27 5.30 0.81
CA SER A 311 -10.71 5.51 2.18
C SER A 311 -12.18 5.15 2.41
N SER A 312 -12.58 5.05 3.68
CA SER A 312 -13.94 4.68 4.08
C SER A 312 -14.99 5.64 3.51
N VAL A 313 -16.19 5.11 3.31
CA VAL A 313 -17.34 5.91 2.88
C VAL A 313 -17.64 6.94 3.96
N ARG A 314 -17.83 8.20 3.57
CA ARG A 314 -18.16 9.29 4.48
C ARG A 314 -19.54 9.13 5.10
N ASP A 315 -19.68 9.73 6.28
CA ASP A 315 -20.97 9.92 6.91
C ASP A 315 -21.88 10.81 6.04
N GLN A 316 -23.18 10.48 6.01
CA GLN A 316 -24.18 11.21 5.26
C GLN A 316 -24.43 12.63 5.80
N GLU A 317 -24.05 12.90 7.05
CA GLU A 317 -24.03 14.25 7.62
C GLU A 317 -22.96 15.13 6.96
N GLU A 318 -21.86 14.56 6.45
CA GLU A 318 -20.87 15.29 5.65
C GLU A 318 -21.30 15.43 4.19
N LEU A 319 -21.78 14.34 3.60
CA LEU A 319 -22.22 14.30 2.21
C LEU A 319 -23.34 13.27 2.02
N ASP A 320 -24.56 13.77 1.88
CA ASP A 320 -25.81 12.99 1.85
C ASP A 320 -25.86 11.86 0.79
N SER A 321 -25.14 12.04 -0.30
CA SER A 321 -25.04 11.09 -1.42
C SER A 321 -24.14 9.87 -1.14
N CYS A 322 -23.49 9.79 0.02
CA CYS A 322 -22.57 8.70 0.34
C CYS A 322 -23.27 7.54 1.03
N PHE A 323 -23.33 6.39 0.35
CA PHE A 323 -23.95 5.17 0.88
C PHE A 323 -22.89 4.10 1.09
N GLU A 324 -22.93 3.44 2.24
CA GLU A 324 -22.13 2.25 2.54
C GLU A 324 -22.62 1.01 1.78
N GLU A 325 -21.94 -0.12 1.95
CA GLU A 325 -22.37 -1.41 1.42
C GLU A 325 -23.52 -1.96 2.26
N ILE A 326 -24.76 -1.71 1.82
CA ILE A 326 -25.96 -2.30 2.42
C ILE A 326 -26.46 -3.41 1.48
N PRO A 327 -26.68 -4.65 1.98
CA PRO A 327 -27.20 -5.74 1.16
C PRO A 327 -28.50 -5.37 0.42
N GLY A 328 -28.48 -5.47 -0.91
CA GLY A 328 -29.62 -5.13 -1.77
C GLY A 328 -29.74 -3.65 -2.15
N ASP A 329 -28.85 -2.78 -1.65
CA ASP A 329 -28.75 -1.39 -2.06
C ASP A 329 -27.60 -1.20 -3.06
N ASN A 330 -27.95 -0.80 -4.29
CA ASN A 330 -26.96 -0.59 -5.33
C ASN A 330 -26.37 0.83 -5.30
N ARG A 331 -26.75 1.70 -4.36
CA ARG A 331 -26.27 3.09 -4.29
C ARG A 331 -24.91 3.25 -3.62
N THR A 332 -24.31 2.16 -3.13
CA THR A 332 -23.03 2.20 -2.44
C THR A 332 -21.95 2.94 -3.24
N ALA A 333 -21.11 3.69 -2.53
CA ALA A 333 -19.92 4.36 -3.08
C ALA A 333 -18.75 3.38 -3.31
N LEU A 334 -18.83 2.16 -2.79
CA LEU A 334 -17.90 1.07 -3.10
C LEU A 334 -18.16 0.53 -4.52
N PHE A 335 -17.20 -0.20 -5.08
CA PHE A 335 -17.33 -0.85 -6.39
C PHE A 335 -17.60 0.15 -7.53
N ARG A 336 -17.06 1.37 -7.43
CA ARG A 336 -17.24 2.43 -8.43
C ARG A 336 -15.94 3.20 -8.65
N ILE A 337 -15.85 3.83 -9.83
CA ILE A 337 -14.84 4.87 -10.12
C ILE A 337 -15.60 6.16 -10.33
N ASP A 338 -15.16 7.26 -9.73
CA ASP A 338 -15.77 8.58 -9.95
C ASP A 338 -15.18 9.24 -11.20
N ILE A 339 -16.05 9.71 -12.09
CA ILE A 339 -15.68 10.44 -13.30
C ILE A 339 -15.99 11.92 -13.06
N ILE A 340 -14.94 12.72 -13.08
CA ILE A 340 -14.99 14.15 -12.77
C ILE A 340 -14.77 14.95 -14.05
N GLU A 341 -15.62 15.95 -14.27
CA GLU A 341 -15.40 16.98 -15.27
C GLU A 341 -14.82 18.24 -14.62
N ILE A 342 -13.77 18.80 -15.23
CA ILE A 342 -13.17 20.08 -14.84
C ILE A 342 -13.25 21.04 -16.02
N PRO A 343 -14.16 22.04 -16.00
CA PRO A 343 -14.18 23.08 -17.02
C PRO A 343 -12.91 23.93 -16.95
N ILE A 344 -12.13 23.99 -18.03
CA ILE A 344 -10.82 24.68 -18.05
C ILE A 344 -11.00 26.18 -17.76
N ASP A 345 -12.04 26.79 -18.33
CA ASP A 345 -12.26 28.23 -18.21
C ASP A 345 -12.97 28.62 -16.90
N ASN A 346 -13.55 27.66 -16.17
CA ASN A 346 -14.13 27.89 -14.84
C ASN A 346 -14.03 26.63 -13.95
N PRO A 347 -12.84 26.33 -13.39
CA PRO A 347 -12.62 25.12 -12.60
C PRO A 347 -13.46 25.04 -11.31
N ALA A 348 -14.03 26.15 -10.84
CA ALA A 348 -14.93 26.14 -9.68
C ALA A 348 -16.23 25.36 -9.92
N ASN A 349 -16.61 25.16 -11.18
CA ASN A 349 -17.79 24.38 -11.57
C ASN A 349 -17.50 22.88 -11.76
N SER A 350 -16.35 22.40 -11.31
CA SER A 350 -15.98 20.98 -11.43
C SER A 350 -16.92 20.11 -10.59
N SER A 351 -17.27 18.93 -11.11
CA SER A 351 -18.20 18.03 -10.44
C SER A 351 -18.02 16.58 -10.88
N ILE A 352 -18.47 15.65 -10.04
CA ILE A 352 -18.66 14.25 -10.42
C ILE A 352 -19.86 14.20 -11.37
N VAL A 353 -19.64 13.68 -12.57
CA VAL A 353 -20.72 13.53 -13.57
C VAL A 353 -21.27 12.11 -13.60
N LYS A 354 -20.45 11.11 -13.27
CA LYS A 354 -20.84 9.70 -13.22
C LYS A 354 -19.97 8.92 -12.25
N SER A 355 -20.54 7.84 -11.71
CA SER A 355 -19.81 6.86 -10.88
C SER A 355 -20.16 5.43 -11.34
N PRO A 356 -19.66 4.96 -12.50
CA PRO A 356 -19.97 3.63 -13.03
C PRO A 356 -19.54 2.49 -12.10
N ALA A 357 -20.37 1.45 -12.04
CA ALA A 357 -20.12 0.24 -11.26
C ALA A 357 -19.21 -0.75 -12.02
N VAL A 358 -17.93 -0.41 -12.18
CA VAL A 358 -16.99 -1.15 -13.06
C VAL A 358 -16.58 -2.53 -12.54
N PHE A 359 -16.84 -2.82 -11.26
CA PHE A 359 -16.53 -4.09 -10.62
C PHE A 359 -17.73 -5.05 -10.61
N ALA A 360 -18.89 -4.59 -11.07
CA ALA A 360 -20.09 -5.42 -11.11
C ALA A 360 -19.90 -6.65 -12.01
N ASP A 361 -20.59 -7.72 -11.66
CA ASP A 361 -20.74 -8.88 -12.52
C ASP A 361 -21.66 -8.50 -13.70
N PRO A 362 -21.22 -8.67 -14.95
CA PRO A 362 -21.96 -8.19 -16.12
C PRO A 362 -23.23 -8.99 -16.40
N GLU A 363 -23.35 -10.22 -15.92
CA GLU A 363 -24.51 -11.09 -16.15
C GLU A 363 -25.60 -10.87 -15.09
N THR A 364 -25.19 -10.78 -13.84
CA THR A 364 -26.08 -10.73 -12.67
C THR A 364 -26.32 -9.31 -12.17
N GLY A 365 -25.42 -8.36 -12.48
CA GLY A 365 -25.46 -6.99 -11.98
C GLY A 365 -25.06 -6.83 -10.51
N VAL A 366 -24.57 -7.90 -9.87
CA VAL A 366 -24.06 -7.84 -8.48
C VAL A 366 -22.80 -6.99 -8.45
N LEU A 367 -22.78 -5.94 -7.61
CA LEU A 367 -21.68 -4.96 -7.56
C LEU A 367 -20.33 -5.57 -7.18
N ALA A 368 -20.32 -6.47 -6.19
CA ALA A 368 -19.15 -7.23 -5.77
C ALA A 368 -18.94 -8.46 -6.67
N GLY A 369 -18.74 -8.22 -7.97
CA GLY A 369 -18.61 -9.27 -8.99
C GLY A 369 -17.21 -9.86 -9.14
N LEU A 370 -16.24 -9.40 -8.35
CA LEU A 370 -14.83 -9.75 -8.45
C LEU A 370 -14.32 -10.43 -7.17
N TRP A 371 -13.00 -10.47 -6.93
CA TRP A 371 -12.41 -11.18 -5.81
C TRP A 371 -12.98 -10.72 -4.46
N ARG A 372 -13.37 -11.69 -3.61
CA ARG A 372 -14.05 -11.43 -2.34
C ARG A 372 -13.12 -11.23 -1.14
N GLY A 373 -11.82 -11.38 -1.35
CA GLY A 373 -10.80 -11.35 -0.29
C GLY A 373 -10.45 -12.76 0.21
N GLY A 374 -9.28 -12.87 0.83
CA GLY A 374 -8.74 -14.11 1.39
C GLY A 374 -7.54 -14.64 0.61
N ASP A 375 -7.08 -15.84 0.95
CA ASP A 375 -6.00 -16.53 0.24
C ASP A 375 -6.47 -17.19 -1.07
N HIS A 376 -5.50 -17.46 -1.95
CA HIS A 376 -5.67 -18.23 -3.17
C HIS A 376 -5.34 -19.73 -2.98
N GLY A 377 -5.29 -20.20 -1.72
CA GLY A 377 -4.91 -21.54 -1.32
C GLY A 377 -3.58 -21.59 -0.54
N ASP A 378 -3.05 -22.81 -0.45
CA ASP A 378 -1.80 -23.07 0.26
C ASP A 378 -0.60 -22.34 -0.38
N GLU A 379 0.29 -21.79 0.44
CA GLU A 379 1.51 -21.06 0.01
C GLU A 379 1.26 -19.76 -0.78
N THR A 380 0.05 -19.19 -0.74
CA THR A 380 -0.29 -17.92 -1.42
C THR A 380 -0.32 -16.74 -0.45
N GLN A 381 -0.33 -15.52 -0.98
CA GLN A 381 -0.63 -14.33 -0.17
C GLN A 381 -2.13 -14.27 0.17
N GLU A 382 -2.46 -13.53 1.24
CA GLU A 382 -3.83 -13.11 1.50
C GLU A 382 -4.12 -11.84 0.69
N THR A 383 -5.04 -11.95 -0.26
CA THR A 383 -5.36 -10.88 -1.20
C THR A 383 -6.59 -10.10 -0.74
N SER A 384 -6.53 -8.78 -0.81
CA SER A 384 -7.64 -7.90 -0.40
C SER A 384 -8.88 -8.06 -1.29
N ARG A 385 -10.07 -7.81 -0.73
CA ARG A 385 -11.33 -7.76 -1.51
C ARG A 385 -11.26 -6.69 -2.58
N THR A 386 -11.82 -6.96 -3.76
CA THR A 386 -11.87 -5.99 -4.87
C THR A 386 -13.10 -5.08 -4.78
N ASP A 387 -12.93 -3.88 -4.25
CA ASP A 387 -13.96 -2.85 -4.08
C ASP A 387 -13.51 -1.42 -4.46
N GLN A 388 -12.24 -1.24 -4.80
CA GLN A 388 -11.66 -0.01 -5.38
C GLN A 388 -10.48 -0.32 -6.28
N CYS A 389 -10.16 0.63 -7.15
CA CYS A 389 -8.83 0.71 -7.74
C CYS A 389 -7.94 1.58 -6.87
N HIS A 390 -6.70 1.13 -6.65
CA HIS A 390 -5.65 1.95 -6.06
C HIS A 390 -5.12 2.91 -7.11
N ASP A 391 -4.57 2.37 -8.20
CA ASP A 391 -4.14 3.14 -9.37
C ASP A 391 -4.96 2.80 -10.60
N ILE A 392 -5.17 3.82 -11.44
CA ILE A 392 -5.61 3.62 -12.82
C ILE A 392 -4.61 4.34 -13.73
N THR A 393 -4.08 3.61 -14.71
CA THR A 393 -3.24 4.18 -15.75
C THR A 393 -3.99 4.17 -17.06
N VAL A 394 -3.99 5.30 -17.76
CA VAL A 394 -4.66 5.43 -19.07
C VAL A 394 -3.64 5.33 -20.21
N PHE A 395 -4.07 4.75 -21.32
CA PHE A 395 -3.33 4.75 -22.59
C PHE A 395 -4.22 5.38 -23.68
N PRO A 396 -4.29 6.73 -23.75
CA PRO A 396 -5.30 7.43 -24.53
C PRO A 396 -5.29 7.10 -26.03
N SER A 397 -4.12 6.88 -26.62
CA SER A 397 -3.98 6.59 -28.06
C SER A 397 -4.61 5.25 -28.48
N LYS A 398 -4.73 4.29 -27.56
CA LYS A 398 -5.45 3.03 -27.76
C LYS A 398 -6.82 3.00 -27.09
N LYS A 399 -7.21 4.06 -26.38
CA LYS A 399 -8.48 4.15 -25.66
C LYS A 399 -8.68 2.99 -24.67
N ILE A 400 -7.60 2.61 -23.98
CA ILE A 400 -7.63 1.60 -22.92
C ILE A 400 -7.11 2.20 -21.62
N ALA A 401 -7.51 1.62 -20.49
CA ALA A 401 -6.93 1.89 -19.18
C ALA A 401 -6.68 0.59 -18.44
N ALA A 402 -5.70 0.57 -17.55
CA ALA A 402 -5.45 -0.56 -16.66
C ALA A 402 -5.62 -0.07 -15.22
N GLY A 403 -6.48 -0.75 -14.46
CA GLY A 403 -6.67 -0.51 -13.03
C GLY A 403 -5.98 -1.59 -12.21
N ALA A 404 -5.11 -1.18 -11.29
CA ALA A 404 -4.65 -2.02 -10.20
C ALA A 404 -5.65 -1.86 -9.07
N CYS A 405 -6.49 -2.88 -8.87
CA CYS A 405 -7.63 -2.78 -7.98
C CYS A 405 -7.52 -3.82 -6.88
N SER A 406 -7.94 -3.49 -5.66
CA SER A 406 -7.44 -4.09 -4.41
C SER A 406 -7.24 -5.62 -4.39
N GLY A 407 -8.00 -6.42 -5.15
CA GLY A 407 -7.73 -7.85 -5.39
C GLY A 407 -7.64 -8.32 -6.86
N ASN A 408 -7.65 -7.42 -7.83
CA ASN A 408 -7.63 -7.73 -9.26
C ASN A 408 -6.89 -6.68 -10.10
N GLY A 409 -6.14 -7.16 -11.10
CA GLY A 409 -5.73 -6.33 -12.24
C GLY A 409 -6.85 -6.29 -13.28
N ILE A 410 -7.27 -5.10 -13.70
CA ILE A 410 -8.42 -4.93 -14.60
C ILE A 410 -8.00 -4.13 -15.84
N LEU A 411 -8.39 -4.61 -17.02
CA LEU A 411 -8.26 -3.86 -18.28
C LEU A 411 -9.61 -3.26 -18.67
N PHE A 412 -9.64 -1.96 -18.96
CA PHE A 412 -10.83 -1.20 -19.33
C PHE A 412 -10.74 -0.68 -20.77
N ASP A 413 -11.88 -0.70 -21.47
CA ASP A 413 -12.14 0.12 -22.65
C ASP A 413 -12.63 1.50 -22.19
N ILE A 414 -11.92 2.54 -22.59
CA ILE A 414 -12.24 3.95 -22.30
C ILE A 414 -12.54 4.73 -23.59
N SER A 415 -12.98 4.04 -24.64
CA SER A 415 -13.40 4.66 -25.90
C SER A 415 -14.54 5.66 -25.72
N ASP A 416 -15.41 5.40 -24.75
CA ASP A 416 -16.27 6.39 -24.12
C ASP A 416 -15.75 6.69 -22.70
N PRO A 417 -15.05 7.82 -22.50
CA PRO A 417 -14.51 8.18 -21.19
C PRO A 417 -15.57 8.28 -20.09
N PHE A 418 -16.85 8.46 -20.41
CA PHE A 418 -17.92 8.56 -19.42
C PHE A 418 -18.50 7.20 -19.02
N ASN A 419 -18.20 6.15 -19.77
CA ASN A 419 -18.73 4.81 -19.54
C ASN A 419 -17.62 3.76 -19.76
N PRO A 420 -16.58 3.74 -18.92
CA PRO A 420 -15.56 2.70 -19.00
C PRO A 420 -16.19 1.33 -18.84
N THR A 421 -15.76 0.38 -19.67
CA THR A 421 -16.23 -1.01 -19.60
C THR A 421 -15.07 -1.97 -19.38
N ARG A 422 -15.28 -3.02 -18.60
CA ARG A 422 -14.26 -4.03 -18.34
C ARG A 422 -14.08 -4.92 -19.58
N ILE A 423 -12.86 -4.93 -20.11
CA ILE A 423 -12.45 -5.83 -21.20
C ILE A 423 -12.06 -7.19 -20.62
N ASP A 424 -11.18 -7.17 -19.62
CA ASP A 424 -10.63 -8.38 -19.01
C ASP A 424 -10.22 -8.15 -17.55
N VAL A 425 -10.00 -9.23 -16.81
CA VAL A 425 -9.60 -9.23 -15.41
C VAL A 425 -8.67 -10.39 -15.09
N VAL A 426 -7.67 -10.12 -14.25
CA VAL A 426 -6.70 -11.11 -13.77
C VAL A 426 -6.63 -11.14 -12.25
N THR A 427 -6.23 -12.30 -11.73
CA THR A 427 -5.86 -12.54 -10.33
C THR A 427 -4.46 -13.15 -10.31
N ASP A 428 -3.74 -12.95 -9.22
CA ASP A 428 -2.40 -13.48 -9.03
C ASP A 428 -2.26 -13.95 -7.58
N ILE A 429 -1.80 -15.18 -7.39
CA ILE A 429 -1.67 -15.82 -6.08
C ILE A 429 -0.54 -15.21 -5.24
N GLY A 430 0.39 -14.53 -5.89
CA GLY A 430 1.52 -13.85 -5.28
C GLY A 430 1.24 -12.39 -4.97
N PHE A 431 -0.01 -11.90 -5.05
CA PHE A 431 -0.35 -10.49 -4.80
C PHE A 431 -1.19 -10.36 -3.52
N ALA A 432 -0.74 -9.56 -2.56
CA ALA A 432 -1.57 -9.16 -1.42
C ALA A 432 -2.52 -8.01 -1.78
N TYR A 433 -2.03 -7.06 -2.57
CA TYR A 433 -2.80 -5.88 -2.96
C TYR A 433 -2.27 -5.33 -4.28
N TRP A 434 -3.16 -5.12 -5.26
CA TRP A 434 -2.75 -4.59 -6.56
C TRP A 434 -2.56 -3.09 -6.46
N HIS A 435 -1.30 -2.66 -6.42
CA HIS A 435 -0.90 -1.27 -6.19
C HIS A 435 -0.96 -0.43 -7.45
N SER A 436 -0.15 -0.81 -8.45
CA SER A 436 0.08 -0.01 -9.64
C SER A 436 -0.11 -0.81 -10.92
N ALA A 437 -0.52 -0.12 -11.98
CA ALA A 437 -0.63 -0.64 -13.33
C ALA A 437 0.14 0.27 -14.27
N THR A 438 1.05 -0.25 -15.10
CA THR A 438 1.81 0.57 -16.05
C THR A 438 1.90 -0.13 -17.39
N PHE A 439 1.56 0.59 -18.46
CA PHE A 439 1.71 0.06 -19.81
C PHE A 439 3.17 0.13 -20.27
N ASN A 440 3.58 -0.83 -21.10
CA ASN A 440 4.76 -0.60 -21.95
C ASN A 440 4.48 0.51 -22.97
N ASN A 441 5.54 1.07 -23.57
CA ASN A 441 5.42 2.19 -24.51
C ASN A 441 4.52 1.91 -25.73
N ASP A 442 4.39 0.65 -26.13
CA ASP A 442 3.54 0.24 -27.25
C ASP A 442 2.08 -0.05 -26.84
N GLY A 443 1.76 -0.03 -25.55
CA GLY A 443 0.43 -0.35 -25.01
C GLY A 443 -0.02 -1.78 -25.35
N THR A 444 0.91 -2.73 -25.40
CA THR A 444 0.67 -4.15 -25.69
C THR A 444 0.87 -5.03 -24.46
N LYS A 445 1.40 -4.48 -23.37
CA LYS A 445 1.62 -5.17 -22.11
C LYS A 445 1.25 -4.26 -20.95
N VAL A 446 0.79 -4.85 -19.86
CA VAL A 446 0.60 -4.17 -18.57
C VAL A 446 1.51 -4.82 -17.54
N VAL A 447 2.24 -3.99 -16.81
CA VAL A 447 2.99 -4.38 -15.62
C VAL A 447 2.14 -4.01 -14.42
N PHE A 448 1.78 -4.99 -13.61
CA PHE A 448 1.15 -4.78 -12.31
C PHE A 448 2.17 -5.02 -11.20
N THR A 449 2.04 -4.26 -10.12
CA THR A 449 2.92 -4.33 -8.94
C THR A 449 2.10 -4.61 -7.69
N ASP A 450 2.60 -5.53 -6.86
CA ASP A 450 2.02 -5.88 -5.57
C ASP A 450 2.45 -4.90 -4.46
N GLU A 451 1.54 -4.55 -3.55
CA GLU A 451 1.82 -3.74 -2.36
C GLU A 451 2.12 -4.60 -1.13
N TRP A 452 2.98 -5.59 -1.28
CA TRP A 452 3.27 -6.46 -0.16
C TRP A 452 3.87 -5.67 1.02
N GLY A 453 3.23 -5.76 2.18
CA GLY A 453 3.63 -5.00 3.37
C GLY A 453 3.11 -3.57 3.44
N GLY A 454 2.22 -3.16 2.53
CA GLY A 454 1.47 -1.89 2.60
C GLY A 454 2.33 -0.64 2.45
N GLY A 455 3.38 -0.71 1.62
CA GLY A 455 4.25 0.44 1.27
C GLY A 455 5.18 0.96 2.38
N GLY A 456 4.88 0.70 3.66
CA GLY A 456 5.63 1.24 4.80
C GLY A 456 6.60 0.25 5.46
N ARG A 457 6.52 -1.05 5.15
CA ARG A 457 7.35 -2.09 5.77
C ARG A 457 8.49 -2.50 4.85
N ALA A 458 9.68 -2.73 5.43
CA ALA A 458 10.77 -3.34 4.69
C ALA A 458 10.36 -4.76 4.20
N ARG A 459 10.45 -4.95 2.88
CA ARG A 459 10.24 -6.23 2.16
C ARG A 459 11.43 -6.49 1.24
N CYS A 460 11.39 -7.60 0.51
CA CYS A 460 12.53 -8.12 -0.27
C CYS A 460 13.77 -8.42 0.58
N ARG A 461 13.56 -8.81 1.84
CA ARG A 461 14.63 -9.19 2.76
C ARG A 461 15.18 -10.55 2.34
N ALA A 462 16.38 -10.90 2.80
CA ALA A 462 17.07 -12.12 2.34
C ALA A 462 16.28 -13.44 2.54
N TRP A 463 15.27 -13.40 3.41
CA TRP A 463 14.40 -14.50 3.81
C TRP A 463 12.94 -14.35 3.35
N ASP A 464 12.61 -13.27 2.66
CA ASP A 464 11.30 -13.09 2.06
C ASP A 464 11.18 -13.98 0.80
N PRO A 465 9.99 -14.54 0.47
CA PRO A 465 9.82 -15.30 -0.76
C PRO A 465 10.19 -14.47 -1.99
N LEU A 466 10.83 -15.09 -2.98
CA LEU A 466 11.32 -14.40 -4.18
C LEU A 466 10.21 -13.98 -5.15
N ASP A 467 9.03 -14.56 -4.98
CA ASP A 467 7.83 -14.39 -5.80
C ASP A 467 6.78 -13.46 -5.16
N TRP A 468 7.02 -12.95 -3.95
CA TRP A 468 6.12 -12.03 -3.25
C TRP A 468 6.60 -10.58 -3.39
N GLY A 469 5.67 -9.62 -3.51
CA GLY A 469 6.01 -8.22 -3.78
C GLY A 469 6.62 -8.01 -5.17
N ALA A 470 6.42 -8.96 -6.09
CA ALA A 470 6.97 -8.94 -7.44
C ALA A 470 6.08 -8.18 -8.42
N ASN A 471 6.64 -7.91 -9.61
CA ASN A 471 5.87 -7.41 -10.74
C ASN A 471 5.34 -8.57 -11.59
N ALA A 472 4.07 -8.49 -11.97
CA ALA A 472 3.46 -9.38 -12.94
C ALA A 472 3.31 -8.67 -14.29
N ILE A 473 3.70 -9.32 -15.38
CA ILE A 473 3.65 -8.76 -16.74
C ILE A 473 2.63 -9.54 -17.56
N TYR A 474 1.59 -8.86 -18.03
CA TYR A 474 0.53 -9.45 -18.84
C TYR A 474 0.56 -8.91 -20.26
N ASP A 475 0.32 -9.80 -21.21
CA ASP A 475 0.19 -9.45 -22.63
C ASP A 475 -1.26 -9.11 -22.97
N ILE A 476 -1.46 -8.03 -23.71
CA ILE A 476 -2.75 -7.65 -24.28
C ILE A 476 -2.80 -8.24 -25.68
N VAL A 477 -3.58 -9.32 -25.85
CA VAL A 477 -3.62 -10.14 -27.08
C VAL A 477 -4.88 -9.95 -27.91
#